data_AF-A0A7X0A7E4-F1
#
_entry.id   AF-A0A7X0A7E4-F1
#
_cell.length_a   1.000
_cell.length_b   1.000
_cell.length_c   1.000
_cell.angle_alpha   90.00
_cell.angle_beta   90.00
_cell.angle_gamma   90.00
#
_symmetry.space_group_name_H-M   'P 1'
#
loop_
_entity.id
_entity.type
_entity.pdbx_description
1 polymer ?
#
loop_
_entity_poly.entity_id
_entity_poly.type
_entity_poly.pdbx_seq_one_letter_code
_entity_poly.pdbx_strand_id
1 'polypeptide(L)'
;MENTDDLFDQPLSDDPEENLRMENELLRLKLQAELGADPQLINPVDPEIENIFLKNIFDFEHNYANAKRVKVYELLGKPEFKPAGELSDQQIDEALHRVINLLFDKSMVVDFSDDMDSRTKYTFITEELFEHETDDLTIPGMTTHFDYEEFHPNHKVNIENKALEFLSGWFKQSFSERSWELSDAFISPDRKAYSRNEIVAQLKNIFGAYIAFKNEEYFIYDIGFQLQSGSGLGHAEGSVKYDAVLENNETIHFEGPFKLYLSMEDNWWSIFHIVFPGFKYP
;
A
#
# COMPACT_ATOMS: atom_id res chain seq x y z
N MET A 1 -30.46 32.91 -29.73
CA MET A 1 -29.46 32.51 -28.73
C MET A 1 -28.78 31.32 -29.33
N GLU A 2 -27.63 31.56 -29.97
CA GLU A 2 -26.77 30.49 -30.47
C GLU A 2 -26.19 29.76 -29.26
N ASN A 3 -26.17 28.44 -29.35
CA ASN A 3 -25.68 27.53 -28.33
C ASN A 3 -24.16 27.74 -28.24
N THR A 4 -23.67 28.25 -27.11
CA THR A 4 -22.25 28.56 -26.89
C THR A 4 -21.35 27.33 -26.71
N ASP A 5 -21.93 26.13 -26.74
CA ASP A 5 -21.18 24.87 -26.61
C ASP A 5 -20.49 24.42 -27.91
N ASP A 6 -20.90 24.92 -29.09
CA ASP A 6 -20.33 24.50 -30.39
C ASP A 6 -18.99 25.18 -30.75
N LEU A 7 -18.48 26.11 -29.93
CA LEU A 7 -17.23 26.84 -30.17
C LEU A 7 -15.97 26.11 -29.67
N PHE A 8 -16.14 25.02 -28.92
CA PHE A 8 -15.02 24.25 -28.34
C PHE A 8 -14.60 23.02 -29.18
N ASP A 9 -15.34 22.70 -30.25
CA ASP A 9 -15.09 21.52 -31.09
C ASP A 9 -14.29 21.81 -32.38
N GLN A 10 -13.78 23.03 -32.56
CA GLN A 10 -12.92 23.36 -33.70
C GLN A 10 -11.44 23.18 -33.35
N PRO A 11 -10.63 22.53 -34.20
CA PRO A 11 -9.19 22.40 -33.99
C PRO A 11 -8.55 23.79 -33.92
N LEU A 12 -7.80 24.03 -32.85
CA LEU A 12 -7.13 25.30 -32.56
C LEU A 12 -5.81 25.46 -33.35
N SER A 13 -5.28 24.35 -33.87
CA SER A 13 -4.11 24.28 -34.75
C SER A 13 -4.39 23.33 -35.93
N ASP A 14 -3.65 23.51 -37.03
CA ASP A 14 -3.61 22.55 -38.14
C ASP A 14 -2.79 21.28 -37.79
N ASP A 15 -2.05 21.29 -36.67
CA ASP A 15 -1.30 20.15 -36.16
C ASP A 15 -2.16 19.34 -35.15
N PRO A 16 -2.51 18.08 -35.46
CA PRO A 16 -3.25 17.20 -34.55
C PRO A 16 -2.54 16.98 -33.20
N GLU A 17 -1.21 16.94 -33.17
CA GLU A 17 -0.47 16.74 -31.93
C GLU A 17 -0.53 18.00 -31.05
N GLU A 18 -0.47 19.18 -31.66
CA GLU A 18 -0.63 20.46 -30.96
C GLU A 18 -2.04 20.60 -30.38
N ASN A 19 -3.08 20.18 -31.11
CA ASN A 19 -4.45 20.12 -30.59
C ASN A 19 -4.58 19.23 -29.37
N LEU A 20 -4.00 18.03 -29.38
CA LEU A 20 -4.00 17.12 -28.23
C LEU A 20 -3.27 17.73 -27.02
N ARG A 21 -2.15 18.41 -27.23
CA ARG A 21 -1.43 19.10 -26.14
C ARG A 21 -2.26 20.23 -25.53
N MET A 22 -2.97 21.01 -26.36
CA MET A 22 -3.87 22.06 -25.89
C MET A 22 -5.05 21.49 -25.11
N GLU A 23 -5.62 20.37 -25.57
CA GLU A 23 -6.69 19.65 -24.86
C GLU A 23 -6.20 19.14 -23.49
N ASN A 24 -4.99 18.56 -23.42
CA ASN A 24 -4.39 18.12 -22.16
C ASN A 24 -4.18 19.28 -21.18
N GLU A 25 -3.69 20.43 -21.68
CA GLU A 25 -3.52 21.63 -20.85
C GLU A 25 -4.86 22.13 -20.31
N LEU A 26 -5.90 22.14 -21.13
CA LEU A 26 -7.25 22.52 -20.70
C LEU A 26 -7.79 21.55 -19.63
N LEU A 27 -7.62 20.24 -19.81
CA LEU A 27 -8.02 19.23 -18.83
C LEU A 27 -7.28 19.39 -17.49
N ARG A 28 -5.96 19.64 -17.52
CA ARG A 28 -5.16 19.92 -16.31
C ARG A 28 -5.69 21.14 -15.56
N LEU A 29 -5.93 22.25 -16.28
CA LEU A 29 -6.48 23.47 -15.68
C LEU A 29 -7.87 23.22 -15.09
N LYS A 30 -8.72 22.43 -15.76
CA LYS A 30 -10.04 22.06 -15.28
C LYS A 30 -9.97 21.20 -14.01
N LEU A 31 -9.13 20.17 -13.99
CA LEU A 31 -8.87 19.34 -12.80
C LEU A 31 -8.38 20.19 -11.62
N GLN A 32 -7.44 21.10 -11.86
CA GLN A 32 -6.92 21.99 -10.82
C GLN A 32 -8.00 22.95 -10.30
N ALA A 33 -8.80 23.54 -11.19
CA ALA A 33 -9.81 24.52 -10.83
C ALA A 33 -11.03 23.90 -10.11
N GLU A 34 -11.49 22.73 -10.56
CA GLU A 34 -12.70 22.09 -10.03
C GLU A 34 -12.41 21.21 -8.80
N LEU A 35 -11.25 20.57 -8.74
CA LEU A 35 -10.96 19.51 -7.77
C LEU A 35 -9.73 19.79 -6.90
N GLY A 36 -8.98 20.86 -7.19
CA GLY A 36 -7.78 21.22 -6.43
C GLY A 36 -6.59 20.27 -6.64
N ALA A 37 -6.64 19.41 -7.66
CA ALA A 37 -5.56 18.50 -8.01
C ALA A 37 -4.31 19.27 -8.47
N ASP A 38 -3.11 18.79 -8.11
CA ASP A 38 -1.84 19.28 -8.68
C ASP A 38 -1.37 18.33 -9.79
N PRO A 39 -1.56 18.69 -11.08
CA PRO A 39 -1.25 17.80 -12.20
C PRO A 39 0.27 17.70 -12.48
N GLN A 40 1.12 18.40 -11.74
CA GLN A 40 2.57 18.48 -11.98
C GLN A 40 3.33 17.16 -11.82
N LEU A 41 2.66 16.09 -11.36
CA LEU A 41 3.24 14.76 -11.18
C LEU A 41 3.37 13.94 -12.48
N ILE A 42 2.81 14.42 -13.59
CA ILE A 42 2.87 13.71 -14.88
C ILE A 42 4.19 14.07 -15.59
N ASN A 43 5.19 13.20 -15.45
CA ASN A 43 6.40 13.20 -16.30
C ASN A 43 6.01 13.22 -17.79
N PRO A 44 6.87 13.68 -18.72
CA PRO A 44 6.52 13.72 -20.13
C PRO A 44 6.13 12.32 -20.64
N VAL A 45 4.83 12.14 -20.89
CA VAL A 45 4.22 10.98 -21.55
C VAL A 45 3.81 11.42 -22.95
N ASP A 46 3.61 10.45 -23.83
CA ASP A 46 2.98 10.67 -25.13
C ASP A 46 1.65 11.45 -24.96
N PRO A 47 1.36 12.50 -25.76
CA PRO A 47 0.16 13.32 -25.61
C PRO A 47 -1.15 12.52 -25.63
N GLU A 48 -1.23 11.42 -26.38
CA GLU A 48 -2.43 10.58 -26.44
C GLU A 48 -2.64 9.82 -25.14
N ILE A 49 -1.56 9.25 -24.57
CA ILE A 49 -1.60 8.54 -23.28
C ILE A 49 -1.96 9.49 -22.15
N GLU A 50 -1.39 10.69 -22.16
CA GLU A 50 -1.74 11.72 -21.20
C GLU A 50 -3.22 12.12 -21.31
N ASN A 51 -3.75 12.28 -22.53
CA ASN A 51 -5.14 12.64 -22.75
C ASN A 51 -6.10 11.60 -22.16
N ILE A 52 -5.84 10.31 -22.44
CA ILE A 52 -6.60 9.20 -21.88
C ILE A 52 -6.54 9.21 -20.34
N PHE A 53 -5.35 9.43 -19.78
CA PHE A 53 -5.16 9.48 -18.33
C PHE A 53 -5.93 10.63 -17.67
N LEU A 54 -5.83 11.85 -18.21
CA LEU A 54 -6.52 13.03 -17.69
C LEU A 54 -8.04 12.89 -17.78
N LYS A 55 -8.56 12.31 -18.87
CA LYS A 55 -10.00 12.00 -19.01
C LYS A 55 -10.45 10.97 -17.96
N ASN A 56 -9.68 9.90 -17.76
CA ASN A 56 -9.99 8.89 -16.76
C ASN A 56 -9.98 9.46 -15.33
N ILE A 57 -9.01 10.34 -14.99
CA ILE A 57 -9.01 11.03 -13.69
C ILE A 57 -10.23 11.93 -13.56
N PHE A 58 -10.53 12.73 -14.59
CA PHE A 58 -11.64 13.67 -14.55
C PHE A 58 -12.97 12.91 -14.34
N ASP A 59 -13.18 11.84 -15.09
CA ASP A 59 -14.35 10.97 -14.94
C ASP A 59 -14.38 10.31 -13.56
N PHE A 60 -13.24 9.81 -13.06
CA PHE A 60 -13.14 9.23 -11.72
C PHE A 60 -13.56 10.23 -10.64
N GLU A 61 -12.91 11.38 -10.58
CA GLU A 61 -13.11 12.39 -9.54
C GLU A 61 -14.54 12.94 -9.55
N HIS A 62 -15.11 13.17 -10.74
CA HIS A 62 -16.48 13.68 -10.85
C HIS A 62 -17.52 12.64 -10.43
N ASN A 63 -17.32 11.37 -10.79
CA ASN A 63 -18.17 10.28 -10.32
C ASN A 63 -17.99 10.06 -8.82
N TYR A 64 -16.76 10.10 -8.32
CA TYR A 64 -16.40 9.90 -6.90
C TYR A 64 -17.04 10.97 -6.01
N ALA A 65 -16.93 12.24 -6.35
CA ALA A 65 -17.48 13.35 -5.58
C ALA A 65 -19.01 13.27 -5.39
N ASN A 66 -19.72 12.54 -6.27
CA ASN A 66 -21.17 12.38 -6.26
C ASN A 66 -21.61 10.94 -5.95
N ALA A 67 -20.67 10.03 -5.69
CA ALA A 67 -20.94 8.62 -5.48
C ALA A 67 -21.77 8.43 -4.22
N LYS A 68 -22.79 7.56 -4.32
CA LYS A 68 -23.56 7.16 -3.16
C LYS A 68 -22.86 6.00 -2.48
N ARG A 69 -22.86 6.01 -1.15
CA ARG A 69 -22.51 4.82 -0.36
C ARG A 69 -23.62 3.79 -0.51
N VAL A 70 -23.26 2.57 -0.88
CA VAL A 70 -24.16 1.45 -1.11
C VAL A 70 -23.50 0.18 -0.60
N LYS A 71 -24.29 -0.76 -0.09
CA LYS A 71 -23.75 -2.04 0.36
C LYS A 71 -23.27 -2.87 -0.83
N VAL A 72 -22.17 -3.60 -0.64
CA VAL A 72 -21.69 -4.58 -1.64
C VAL A 72 -22.82 -5.54 -2.03
N TYR A 73 -23.64 -5.98 -1.07
CA TYR A 73 -24.78 -6.84 -1.34
C TYR A 73 -25.78 -6.25 -2.36
N GLU A 74 -26.01 -4.94 -2.30
CA GLU A 74 -26.92 -4.25 -3.22
C GLU A 74 -26.30 -4.08 -4.61
N LEU A 75 -24.99 -3.80 -4.69
CA LEU A 75 -24.23 -3.75 -5.96
C LEU A 75 -24.26 -5.07 -6.72
N LEU A 76 -24.25 -6.17 -5.97
CA LEU A 76 -24.37 -7.53 -6.51
C LEU A 76 -25.79 -7.89 -6.97
N GLY A 77 -26.77 -7.02 -6.76
CA GLY A 77 -28.17 -7.27 -7.13
C GLY A 77 -28.90 -8.17 -6.13
N LYS A 78 -28.46 -8.19 -4.86
CA LYS A 78 -29.07 -8.96 -3.76
C LYS A 78 -29.14 -10.47 -4.05
N PRO A 79 -28.01 -11.14 -4.32
CA PRO A 79 -28.00 -12.58 -4.57
C PRO A 79 -28.60 -13.38 -3.40
N GLU A 80 -29.22 -14.51 -3.68
CA GLU A 80 -29.60 -15.46 -2.64
C GLU A 80 -28.38 -16.31 -2.26
N PHE A 81 -28.06 -16.36 -0.96
CA PHE A 81 -27.01 -17.21 -0.42
C PHE A 81 -27.46 -17.79 0.92
N LYS A 82 -26.83 -18.91 1.31
CA LYS A 82 -27.10 -19.55 2.59
C LYS A 82 -26.00 -19.14 3.58
N PRO A 83 -26.33 -18.91 4.86
CA PRO A 83 -25.32 -18.70 5.88
C PRO A 83 -24.33 -19.87 5.93
N ALA A 84 -23.06 -19.58 6.24
CA ALA A 84 -22.00 -20.59 6.22
C ALA A 84 -22.32 -21.77 7.16
N GLY A 85 -22.96 -21.48 8.30
CA GLY A 85 -23.37 -22.49 9.30
C GLY A 85 -24.40 -23.52 8.81
N GLU A 86 -25.08 -23.27 7.68
CA GLU A 86 -26.05 -24.20 7.08
C GLU A 86 -25.45 -25.10 5.98
N LEU A 87 -24.18 -24.92 5.65
CA LEU A 87 -23.50 -25.61 4.56
C LEU A 87 -22.44 -26.58 5.09
N SER A 88 -22.33 -27.75 4.46
CA SER A 88 -21.17 -28.64 4.67
C SER A 88 -19.91 -28.08 4.00
N ASP A 89 -18.72 -28.57 4.36
CA ASP A 89 -17.46 -28.07 3.78
C ASP A 89 -17.41 -28.25 2.25
N GLN A 90 -17.92 -29.38 1.74
CA GLN A 90 -18.03 -29.59 0.28
C GLN A 90 -18.95 -28.56 -0.38
N GLN A 91 -20.07 -28.20 0.27
CA GLN A 91 -20.98 -27.19 -0.25
C GLN A 91 -20.40 -25.77 -0.15
N ILE A 92 -19.55 -25.52 0.84
CA ILE A 92 -18.82 -24.26 1.00
C ILE A 92 -17.88 -24.03 -0.18
N ASP A 93 -17.09 -25.03 -0.60
CA ASP A 93 -16.16 -24.85 -1.73
C ASP A 93 -16.88 -24.47 -3.02
N GLU A 94 -18.03 -25.10 -3.29
CA GLU A 94 -18.88 -24.78 -4.44
C GLU A 94 -19.54 -23.39 -4.30
N ALA A 95 -20.02 -23.04 -3.10
CA ALA A 95 -20.64 -21.75 -2.83
C ALA A 95 -19.63 -20.59 -2.90
N LEU A 96 -18.40 -20.82 -2.43
CA LEU A 96 -17.30 -19.87 -2.51
C LEU A 96 -16.93 -19.57 -3.96
N HIS A 97 -16.76 -20.60 -4.80
CA HIS A 97 -16.53 -20.40 -6.23
C HIS A 97 -17.63 -19.56 -6.89
N ARG A 98 -18.90 -19.81 -6.54
CA ARG A 98 -20.02 -19.04 -7.09
C ARG A 98 -19.97 -17.57 -6.68
N VAL A 99 -19.68 -17.27 -5.41
CA VAL A 99 -19.67 -15.88 -4.94
C VAL A 99 -18.44 -15.11 -5.44
N ILE A 100 -17.28 -15.76 -5.57
CA ILE A 100 -16.09 -15.14 -6.17
C ILE A 100 -16.34 -14.78 -7.63
N ASN A 101 -16.93 -15.69 -8.42
CA ASN A 101 -17.28 -15.38 -9.81
C ASN A 101 -18.29 -14.23 -9.91
N LEU A 102 -19.26 -14.18 -8.99
CA LEU A 102 -20.24 -13.09 -8.93
C LEU A 102 -19.60 -11.73 -8.64
N LEU A 103 -18.62 -11.69 -7.73
CA LEU A 103 -17.83 -10.48 -7.46
C LEU A 103 -17.01 -10.09 -8.70
N PHE A 104 -16.34 -11.04 -9.33
CA PHE A 104 -15.52 -10.82 -10.51
C PHE A 104 -16.34 -10.28 -11.70
N ASP A 105 -17.54 -10.82 -11.93
CA ASP A 105 -18.49 -10.35 -12.95
C ASP A 105 -18.93 -8.89 -12.72
N LYS A 106 -18.75 -8.39 -11.50
CA LYS A 106 -19.02 -7.02 -11.08
C LYS A 106 -17.75 -6.19 -10.87
N SER A 107 -16.61 -6.64 -11.42
CA SER A 107 -15.30 -5.99 -11.30
C SER A 107 -14.90 -5.75 -9.84
N MET A 108 -15.24 -6.70 -8.97
CA MET A 108 -14.80 -6.72 -7.57
C MET A 108 -13.95 -7.96 -7.33
N VAL A 109 -12.86 -7.79 -6.59
CA VAL A 109 -11.96 -8.88 -6.18
C VAL A 109 -11.76 -8.78 -4.68
N VAL A 110 -11.65 -9.93 -4.03
CA VAL A 110 -11.32 -10.02 -2.61
C VAL A 110 -10.01 -10.77 -2.49
N ASP A 111 -9.02 -10.11 -1.90
CA ASP A 111 -7.69 -10.64 -1.67
C ASP A 111 -7.62 -11.22 -0.24
N PHE A 112 -7.02 -12.41 -0.13
CA PHE A 112 -6.87 -13.15 1.12
C PHE A 112 -5.45 -13.70 1.22
N SER A 113 -4.99 -13.97 2.45
CA SER A 113 -3.80 -14.81 2.65
C SER A 113 -3.97 -16.22 2.06
N ASP A 114 -2.89 -16.77 1.51
CA ASP A 114 -2.87 -18.07 0.80
C ASP A 114 -3.28 -19.26 1.70
N ASP A 115 -3.11 -19.14 3.03
CA ASP A 115 -3.32 -20.22 4.00
C ASP A 115 -4.74 -20.29 4.58
N MET A 116 -5.63 -19.37 4.18
CA MET A 116 -6.97 -19.29 4.74
C MET A 116 -7.95 -20.31 4.13
N ASP A 117 -8.75 -20.95 4.98
CA ASP A 117 -9.70 -21.98 4.57
C ASP A 117 -10.94 -21.41 3.87
N SER A 118 -11.57 -22.24 3.02
CA SER A 118 -12.73 -21.84 2.22
C SER A 118 -13.93 -21.35 3.04
N ARG A 119 -14.13 -21.90 4.25
CA ARG A 119 -15.26 -21.52 5.09
C ARG A 119 -15.06 -20.14 5.67
N THR A 120 -13.85 -19.81 6.12
CA THR A 120 -13.50 -18.46 6.56
C THR A 120 -13.68 -17.45 5.42
N LYS A 121 -13.15 -17.74 4.22
CA LYS A 121 -13.32 -16.88 3.03
C LYS A 121 -14.78 -16.64 2.68
N TYR A 122 -15.58 -17.72 2.66
CA TYR A 122 -17.01 -17.64 2.35
C TYR A 122 -17.80 -16.84 3.39
N THR A 123 -17.51 -17.08 4.68
CA THR A 123 -18.16 -16.39 5.79
C THR A 123 -17.89 -14.89 5.70
N PHE A 124 -16.63 -14.49 5.52
CA PHE A 124 -16.26 -13.09 5.35
C PHE A 124 -17.03 -12.42 4.20
N ILE A 125 -17.02 -13.04 3.01
CA ILE A 125 -17.68 -12.44 1.84
C ILE A 125 -19.18 -12.24 2.10
N THR A 126 -19.86 -13.29 2.57
CA THR A 126 -21.32 -13.32 2.61
C THR A 126 -21.94 -12.71 3.86
N GLU A 127 -21.23 -12.75 4.99
CA GLU A 127 -21.75 -12.32 6.29
C GLU A 127 -21.15 -10.99 6.76
N GLU A 128 -20.02 -10.55 6.18
CA GLU A 128 -19.36 -9.28 6.55
C GLU A 128 -19.25 -8.32 5.35
N LEU A 129 -18.55 -8.70 4.29
CA LEU A 129 -18.28 -7.83 3.14
C LEU A 129 -19.58 -7.39 2.46
N PHE A 130 -20.58 -8.27 2.37
CA PHE A 130 -21.89 -7.93 1.80
C PHE A 130 -22.59 -6.78 2.54
N GLU A 131 -22.37 -6.67 3.86
CA GLU A 131 -22.91 -5.60 4.69
C GLU A 131 -22.03 -4.34 4.67
N HIS A 132 -20.80 -4.43 4.17
CA HIS A 132 -19.90 -3.30 4.00
C HIS A 132 -20.46 -2.32 2.95
N GLU A 133 -20.48 -1.03 3.31
CA GLU A 133 -20.81 0.04 2.38
C GLU A 133 -19.56 0.44 1.61
N THR A 134 -19.67 0.58 0.29
CA THR A 134 -18.64 1.11 -0.60
C THR A 134 -19.25 2.18 -1.52
N ASP A 135 -18.44 2.87 -2.30
CA ASP A 135 -18.90 3.87 -3.25
C ASP A 135 -19.53 3.18 -4.47
N ASP A 136 -20.72 3.63 -4.89
CA ASP A 136 -21.39 3.18 -6.12
C ASP A 136 -20.68 3.75 -7.35
N LEU A 137 -19.51 3.19 -7.63
CA LEU A 137 -18.60 3.63 -8.68
C LEU A 137 -18.32 2.47 -9.61
N THR A 138 -18.98 2.48 -10.76
CA THR A 138 -18.67 1.56 -11.86
C THR A 138 -17.99 2.34 -12.97
N ILE A 139 -16.66 2.24 -13.04
CA ILE A 139 -15.86 2.84 -14.11
C ILE A 139 -15.34 1.71 -15.00
N PRO A 140 -15.65 1.71 -16.31
CA PRO A 140 -15.18 0.67 -17.22
C PRO A 140 -13.66 0.49 -17.17
N GLY A 141 -13.22 -0.76 -16.93
CA GLY A 141 -11.80 -1.10 -16.83
C GLY A 141 -11.18 -0.94 -15.44
N MET A 142 -11.94 -0.44 -14.45
CA MET A 142 -11.50 -0.38 -13.05
C MET A 142 -12.03 -1.60 -12.28
N THR A 143 -11.21 -2.14 -11.39
CA THR A 143 -11.58 -3.23 -10.47
C THR A 143 -11.46 -2.71 -9.04
N THR A 144 -12.49 -2.92 -8.23
CA THR A 144 -12.44 -2.65 -6.79
C THR A 144 -11.82 -3.85 -6.08
N HIS A 145 -10.74 -3.61 -5.34
CA HIS A 145 -10.10 -4.60 -4.50
C HIS A 145 -10.56 -4.42 -3.04
N PHE A 146 -10.90 -5.54 -2.40
CA PHE A 146 -11.14 -5.61 -0.97
C PHE A 146 -10.10 -6.54 -0.36
N ASP A 147 -9.28 -6.02 0.53
CA ASP A 147 -8.25 -6.81 1.21
C ASP A 147 -8.82 -7.29 2.54
N TYR A 148 -8.86 -8.62 2.76
CA TYR A 148 -9.39 -9.18 4.01
C TYR A 148 -8.72 -8.59 5.26
N GLU A 149 -7.41 -8.37 5.19
CA GLU A 149 -6.58 -7.82 6.26
C GLU A 149 -6.88 -6.35 6.57
N GLU A 150 -7.63 -5.62 5.74
CA GLU A 150 -8.16 -4.30 6.11
C GLU A 150 -9.28 -4.42 7.15
N PHE A 151 -10.05 -5.51 7.10
CA PHE A 151 -11.16 -5.80 8.02
C PHE A 151 -10.67 -6.57 9.25
N HIS A 152 -9.72 -7.48 9.04
CA HIS A 152 -9.15 -8.35 10.07
C HIS A 152 -7.62 -8.26 10.10
N PRO A 153 -7.04 -7.11 10.54
CA PRO A 153 -5.59 -6.92 10.47
C PRO A 153 -4.82 -7.94 11.31
N ASN A 154 -3.89 -8.64 10.67
CA ASN A 154 -2.93 -9.47 11.37
C ASN A 154 -1.70 -8.64 11.78
N HIS A 155 -1.85 -7.82 12.84
CA HIS A 155 -0.79 -6.92 13.28
C HIS A 155 0.52 -7.63 13.63
N LYS A 156 0.46 -8.87 14.12
CA LYS A 156 1.65 -9.65 14.43
C LYS A 156 2.46 -9.94 13.15
N VAL A 157 1.80 -10.47 12.12
CA VAL A 157 2.42 -10.76 10.82
C VAL A 157 2.89 -9.46 10.14
N ASN A 158 2.11 -8.38 10.24
CA ASN A 158 2.53 -7.07 9.71
C ASN A 158 3.84 -6.58 10.35
N ILE A 159 3.94 -6.65 11.69
CA ILE A 159 5.17 -6.27 12.40
C ILE A 159 6.33 -7.21 12.02
N GLU A 160 6.08 -8.51 11.89
CA GLU A 160 7.08 -9.48 11.43
C GLU A 160 7.61 -9.13 10.04
N ASN A 161 6.71 -8.86 9.09
CA ASN A 161 7.05 -8.47 7.72
C ASN A 161 7.87 -7.17 7.71
N LYS A 162 7.52 -6.15 8.51
CA LYS A 162 8.33 -4.93 8.63
C LYS A 162 9.73 -5.19 9.18
N ALA A 163 9.86 -6.12 10.14
CA ALA A 163 11.17 -6.53 10.62
C ALA A 163 11.99 -7.28 9.55
N LEU A 164 11.34 -8.14 8.76
CA LEU A 164 11.99 -8.86 7.64
C LEU A 164 12.38 -7.90 6.50
N GLU A 165 11.55 -6.91 6.18
CA GLU A 165 11.86 -5.83 5.24
C GLU A 165 13.10 -5.06 5.70
N PHE A 166 13.17 -4.67 6.98
CA PHE A 166 14.33 -4.01 7.56
C PHE A 166 15.59 -4.89 7.47
N LEU A 167 15.52 -6.16 7.86
CA LEU A 167 16.65 -7.09 7.78
C LEU A 167 17.13 -7.25 6.33
N SER A 168 16.20 -7.39 5.38
CA SER A 168 16.54 -7.47 3.95
C SER A 168 17.21 -6.19 3.46
N GLY A 169 16.68 -5.03 3.84
CA GLY A 169 17.23 -3.71 3.51
C GLY A 169 18.63 -3.50 4.09
N TRP A 170 18.86 -4.00 5.31
CA TRP A 170 20.17 -3.97 5.97
C TRP A 170 21.20 -4.80 5.21
N PHE A 171 20.90 -6.07 4.95
CA PHE A 171 21.85 -6.98 4.31
C PHE A 171 22.12 -6.65 2.85
N LYS A 172 21.10 -6.16 2.13
CA LYS A 172 21.25 -5.67 0.75
C LYS A 172 21.80 -4.24 0.68
N GLN A 173 21.97 -3.57 1.82
CA GLN A 173 22.41 -2.17 1.91
C GLN A 173 21.55 -1.24 1.04
N SER A 174 20.24 -1.48 0.98
CA SER A 174 19.33 -0.94 -0.03
C SER A 174 18.36 0.14 0.49
N PHE A 175 18.56 0.64 1.71
CA PHE A 175 17.68 1.67 2.27
C PHE A 175 17.71 2.98 1.47
N SER A 176 16.54 3.58 1.32
CA SER A 176 16.36 4.86 0.64
C SER A 176 15.22 5.66 1.28
N GLU A 177 14.95 6.87 0.79
CA GLU A 177 13.81 7.67 1.28
C GLU A 177 12.45 7.02 0.97
N ARG A 178 12.44 5.99 0.11
CA ARG A 178 11.28 5.17 -0.23
C ARG A 178 11.18 3.88 0.58
N SER A 179 11.97 3.75 1.65
CA SER A 179 11.87 2.65 2.61
C SER A 179 10.69 2.89 3.56
N TRP A 180 9.50 2.42 3.15
CA TRP A 180 8.23 2.60 3.86
C TRP A 180 8.11 1.79 5.16
N GLU A 181 9.01 0.85 5.38
CA GLU A 181 9.21 0.18 6.66
C GLU A 181 9.75 1.12 7.75
N LEU A 182 10.36 2.25 7.36
CA LEU A 182 10.88 3.26 8.27
C LEU A 182 9.85 4.37 8.48
N SER A 183 9.64 4.77 9.74
CA SER A 183 8.77 5.90 10.09
C SER A 183 9.32 7.22 9.53
N ASP A 184 8.46 8.22 9.36
CA ASP A 184 8.89 9.58 9.03
C ASP A 184 9.62 10.26 10.19
N ALA A 185 9.37 9.81 11.43
CA ALA A 185 9.98 10.32 12.64
C ALA A 185 10.57 9.21 13.52
N PHE A 186 11.84 9.38 13.91
CA PHE A 186 12.57 8.49 14.81
C PHE A 186 12.88 9.18 16.12
N ILE A 187 12.92 8.40 17.20
CA ILE A 187 13.35 8.87 18.52
C ILE A 187 14.56 8.02 18.93
N SER A 188 15.69 8.64 19.25
CA SER A 188 16.88 7.94 19.74
C SER A 188 16.82 7.64 21.25
N PRO A 189 17.75 6.83 21.79
CA PRO A 189 17.78 6.53 23.24
C PRO A 189 17.94 7.75 24.14
N ASP A 190 18.62 8.80 23.66
CA ASP A 190 18.78 10.10 24.33
C ASP A 190 17.62 11.08 24.06
N ARG A 191 16.52 10.59 23.46
CA ARG A 191 15.28 11.32 23.18
C ARG A 191 15.42 12.43 22.14
N LYS A 192 16.42 12.36 21.28
CA LYS A 192 16.54 13.25 20.13
C LYS A 192 15.68 12.71 18.99
N ALA A 193 15.00 13.63 18.30
CA ALA A 193 14.19 13.30 17.14
C ALA A 193 15.02 13.37 15.85
N TYR A 194 14.78 12.46 14.92
CA TYR A 194 15.38 12.42 13.59
C TYR A 194 14.31 12.16 12.53
N SER A 195 14.46 12.77 11.36
CA SER A 195 13.65 12.45 10.19
C SER A 195 14.08 11.13 9.55
N ARG A 196 13.21 10.52 8.73
CA ARG A 196 13.58 9.37 7.88
C ARG A 196 14.86 9.65 7.09
N ASN A 197 14.95 10.82 6.46
CA ASN A 197 16.11 11.20 5.64
C ASN A 197 17.43 11.21 6.42
N GLU A 198 17.42 11.69 7.68
CA GLU A 198 18.61 11.67 8.53
C GLU A 198 19.02 10.24 8.90
N ILE A 199 18.04 9.36 9.17
CA ILE A 199 18.30 7.94 9.46
C ILE A 199 18.81 7.21 8.22
N VAL A 200 18.22 7.43 7.05
CA VAL A 200 18.66 6.86 5.77
C VAL A 200 20.07 7.34 5.42
N ALA A 201 20.37 8.63 5.61
CA ALA A 201 21.73 9.16 5.42
C ALA A 201 22.74 8.48 6.36
N GLN A 202 22.35 8.24 7.61
CA GLN A 202 23.20 7.54 8.58
C GLN A 202 23.39 6.06 8.24
N LEU A 203 22.34 5.37 7.78
CA LEU A 203 22.46 4.00 7.27
C LEU A 203 23.42 3.93 6.08
N LYS A 204 23.29 4.84 5.12
CA LYS A 204 24.22 4.95 3.98
C LYS A 204 25.66 5.24 4.42
N ASN A 205 25.86 6.09 5.42
CA ASN A 205 27.18 6.36 6.00
C ASN A 205 27.78 5.09 6.63
N ILE A 206 27.00 4.35 7.43
CA ILE A 206 27.42 3.07 8.00
C ILE A 206 27.78 2.08 6.89
N PHE A 207 26.94 1.93 5.87
CA PHE A 207 27.19 1.00 4.76
C PHE A 207 28.40 1.41 3.92
N GLY A 208 28.67 2.71 3.78
CA GLY A 208 29.86 3.20 3.08
C GLY A 208 31.19 2.75 3.69
N ALA A 209 31.20 2.24 4.92
CA ALA A 209 32.38 1.65 5.54
C ALA A 209 32.64 0.18 5.14
N TYR A 210 31.69 -0.48 4.46
CA TYR A 210 31.73 -1.91 4.16
C TYR A 210 31.41 -2.18 2.70
N ILE A 211 32.13 -3.14 2.10
CA ILE A 211 31.90 -3.52 0.69
C ILE A 211 30.83 -4.61 0.54
N ALA A 212 30.57 -5.38 1.60
CA ALA A 212 29.55 -6.43 1.62
C ALA A 212 29.24 -6.90 3.05
N PHE A 213 28.07 -7.47 3.23
CA PHE A 213 27.72 -8.32 4.38
C PHE A 213 27.65 -9.78 3.94
N LYS A 214 28.12 -10.71 4.79
CA LYS A 214 28.17 -12.16 4.52
C LYS A 214 27.82 -12.95 5.77
N ASN A 215 27.57 -14.25 5.59
CA ASN A 215 27.25 -15.18 6.67
C ASN A 215 26.09 -14.68 7.54
N GLU A 216 25.07 -14.12 6.89
CA GLU A 216 23.89 -13.58 7.56
C GLU A 216 23.04 -14.71 8.14
N GLU A 217 22.83 -14.64 9.45
CA GLU A 217 21.92 -15.49 10.19
C GLU A 217 21.07 -14.59 11.07
N TYR A 218 19.76 -14.77 11.03
CA TYR A 218 18.84 -14.05 11.89
C TYR A 218 17.63 -14.91 12.24
N PHE A 219 17.02 -14.61 13.37
CA PHE A 219 15.71 -15.13 13.73
C PHE A 219 14.97 -14.12 14.60
N ILE A 220 13.65 -14.04 14.42
CA ILE A 220 12.74 -13.25 15.25
C ILE A 220 12.11 -14.23 16.25
N TYR A 221 12.20 -13.93 17.55
CA TYR A 221 11.67 -14.82 18.60
C TYR A 221 10.56 -14.19 19.45
N ASP A 222 10.41 -12.86 19.42
CA ASP A 222 9.32 -12.19 20.11
C ASP A 222 8.74 -11.04 19.27
N ILE A 223 7.42 -11.00 19.20
CA ILE A 223 6.65 -9.94 18.55
C ILE A 223 5.50 -9.59 19.49
N GLY A 224 5.45 -8.34 19.89
CA GLY A 224 4.41 -7.82 20.77
C GLY A 224 3.83 -6.53 20.24
N PHE A 225 2.57 -6.28 20.55
CA PHE A 225 1.92 -5.01 20.23
C PHE A 225 0.82 -4.67 21.23
N GLN A 226 0.51 -3.38 21.31
CA GLN A 226 -0.58 -2.80 22.08
C GLN A 226 -1.31 -1.81 21.18
N LEU A 227 -2.62 -2.01 21.04
CA LEU A 227 -3.48 -1.14 20.26
C LEU A 227 -4.16 -0.11 21.18
N GLN A 228 -4.32 1.10 20.66
CA GLN A 228 -5.17 2.16 21.19
C GLN A 228 -6.09 2.61 20.04
N SER A 229 -7.17 3.34 20.33
CA SER A 229 -8.17 3.70 19.30
C SER A 229 -7.53 4.39 18.08
N GLY A 230 -7.37 3.65 16.98
CA GLY A 230 -6.76 4.12 15.72
C GLY A 230 -5.23 4.15 15.68
N SER A 231 -4.53 3.70 16.72
CA SER A 231 -3.06 3.72 16.77
C SER A 231 -2.49 2.53 17.54
N GLY A 232 -1.17 2.35 17.51
CA GLY A 232 -0.55 1.23 18.18
C GLY A 232 0.93 1.41 18.39
N LEU A 233 1.45 0.67 19.37
CA LEU A 233 2.89 0.49 19.57
C LEU A 233 3.20 -0.99 19.55
N GLY A 234 4.29 -1.34 18.89
CA GLY A 234 4.71 -2.71 18.69
C GLY A 234 6.21 -2.85 18.72
N HIS A 235 6.67 -4.09 18.77
CA HIS A 235 8.08 -4.41 18.66
C HIS A 235 8.28 -5.75 17.98
N ALA A 236 9.45 -5.88 17.34
CA ALA A 236 10.01 -7.15 16.91
C ALA A 236 11.39 -7.31 17.56
N GLU A 237 11.58 -8.43 18.26
CA GLU A 237 12.82 -8.81 18.94
C GLU A 237 13.38 -10.09 18.32
N GLY A 238 14.69 -10.08 18.12
CA GLY A 238 15.40 -11.18 17.50
C GLY A 238 16.87 -11.18 17.84
N SER A 239 17.60 -12.06 17.17
CA SER A 239 19.06 -12.09 17.21
C SER A 239 19.57 -12.13 15.79
N VAL A 240 20.75 -11.54 15.60
CA VAL A 240 21.42 -11.47 14.29
C VAL A 240 22.90 -11.77 14.45
N LYS A 241 23.46 -12.40 13.42
CA LYS A 241 24.88 -12.63 13.27
C LYS A 241 25.26 -12.42 11.80
N TYR A 242 26.34 -11.69 11.55
CA TYR A 242 26.86 -11.47 10.21
C TYR A 242 28.30 -10.95 10.26
N ASP A 243 28.99 -11.05 9.12
CA ASP A 243 30.32 -10.50 8.92
C ASP A 243 30.27 -9.33 7.95
N ALA A 244 30.84 -8.19 8.35
CA ALA A 244 31.03 -7.04 7.49
C ALA A 244 32.43 -7.04 6.88
N VAL A 245 32.51 -6.94 5.56
CA VAL A 245 33.77 -6.96 4.82
C VAL A 245 34.24 -5.53 4.56
N LEU A 246 35.47 -5.22 4.94
CA LEU A 246 36.14 -3.94 4.68
C LEU A 246 36.83 -3.95 3.30
N GLU A 247 37.24 -2.77 2.81
CA GLU A 247 37.97 -2.64 1.52
C GLU A 247 39.29 -3.44 1.48
N ASN A 248 39.94 -3.62 2.62
CA ASN A 248 41.17 -4.42 2.75
C ASN A 248 40.90 -5.95 2.86
N ASN A 249 39.64 -6.38 2.68
CA ASN A 249 39.13 -7.75 2.88
C ASN A 249 39.20 -8.28 4.33
N GLU A 250 39.50 -7.44 5.32
CA GLU A 250 39.29 -7.82 6.71
C GLU A 250 37.78 -7.91 7.02
N THR A 251 37.44 -8.74 7.98
CA THR A 251 36.05 -8.97 8.40
C THR A 251 35.84 -8.48 9.83
N ILE A 252 34.76 -7.75 10.04
CA ILE A 252 34.27 -7.37 11.37
C ILE A 252 33.05 -8.23 11.67
N HIS A 253 33.14 -8.99 12.75
CA HIS A 253 32.05 -9.84 13.21
C HIS A 253 31.04 -9.04 14.03
N PHE A 254 29.76 -9.15 13.66
CA PHE A 254 28.64 -8.61 14.43
C PHE A 254 27.74 -9.75 14.89
N GLU A 255 27.46 -9.80 16.19
CA GLU A 255 26.54 -10.76 16.79
C GLU A 255 25.85 -10.10 17.98
N GLY A 256 24.54 -10.31 18.09
CA GLY A 256 23.79 -9.86 19.25
C GLY A 256 22.29 -9.81 19.05
N PRO A 257 21.55 -9.48 20.11
CA PRO A 257 20.12 -9.24 20.00
C PRO A 257 19.86 -7.95 19.22
N PHE A 258 18.73 -7.92 18.53
CA PHE A 258 18.15 -6.69 18.00
C PHE A 258 16.73 -6.50 18.51
N LYS A 259 16.30 -5.23 18.51
CA LYS A 259 14.92 -4.84 18.78
C LYS A 259 14.53 -3.67 17.92
N LEU A 260 13.45 -3.83 17.17
CA LEU A 260 12.82 -2.78 16.38
C LEU A 260 11.54 -2.38 17.11
N TYR A 261 11.31 -1.09 17.30
CA TYR A 261 10.03 -0.58 17.80
C TYR A 261 9.27 0.09 16.68
N LEU A 262 7.99 -0.21 16.62
CA LEU A 262 7.10 0.20 15.56
C LEU A 262 5.91 0.96 16.14
N SER A 263 5.42 1.94 15.39
CA SER A 263 4.17 2.63 15.65
C SER A 263 3.20 2.33 14.51
N MET A 264 1.91 2.31 14.85
CA MET A 264 0.84 2.16 13.88
C MET A 264 0.11 3.50 13.72
N GLU A 265 0.07 3.99 12.49
CA GLU A 265 -0.67 5.18 12.05
C GLU A 265 -1.42 4.81 10.77
N ASP A 266 -2.70 5.16 10.67
CA ASP A 266 -3.56 4.83 9.52
C ASP A 266 -3.50 3.34 9.11
N ASN A 267 -3.54 2.45 10.11
CA ASN A 267 -3.42 0.98 9.98
C ASN A 267 -2.08 0.49 9.39
N TRP A 268 -1.08 1.37 9.26
CA TRP A 268 0.25 1.06 8.76
C TRP A 268 1.28 1.01 9.89
N TRP A 269 2.03 -0.10 9.97
CA TRP A 269 3.14 -0.23 10.91
C TRP A 269 4.45 0.28 10.29
N SER A 270 5.18 1.11 11.03
CA SER A 270 6.51 1.60 10.62
C SER A 270 7.48 1.68 11.82
N ILE A 271 8.77 1.50 11.56
CA ILE A 271 9.83 1.46 12.58
C ILE A 271 10.22 2.89 12.96
N PHE A 272 10.12 3.25 14.25
CA PHE A 272 10.52 4.56 14.78
C PHE A 272 11.72 4.50 15.73
N HIS A 273 12.13 3.29 16.14
CA HIS A 273 13.33 3.10 16.96
C HIS A 273 14.07 1.80 16.61
N ILE A 274 15.39 1.88 16.51
CA ILE A 274 16.26 0.78 16.08
C ILE A 274 17.31 0.50 17.15
N VAL A 275 17.31 -0.73 17.67
CA VAL A 275 18.41 -1.33 18.41
C VAL A 275 18.93 -2.48 17.56
N PHE A 276 20.07 -2.31 16.90
CA PHE A 276 20.59 -3.31 15.98
C PHE A 276 22.14 -3.37 16.05
N PRO A 277 22.77 -4.56 16.10
CA PRO A 277 24.22 -4.68 16.05
C PRO A 277 24.80 -3.96 14.83
N GLY A 278 25.74 -3.05 15.04
CA GLY A 278 26.34 -2.24 13.97
C GLY A 278 25.59 -0.94 13.64
N PHE A 279 24.38 -0.72 14.15
CA PHE A 279 23.66 0.55 13.99
C PHE A 279 24.00 1.54 15.11
N LYS A 280 24.12 2.83 14.74
CA LYS A 280 24.22 3.95 15.68
C LYS A 280 23.46 5.15 15.11
N TYR A 281 22.73 5.84 15.97
CA TYR A 281 22.06 7.10 15.63
C TYR A 281 23.06 8.21 15.24
N PRO A 282 22.64 9.19 14.43
CA PRO A 282 23.48 10.31 13.99
C PRO A 282 23.90 11.27 15.12
#